data_AF-A0A2N0XQV2-F1
#
_entry.id   AF-A0A2N0XQV2-F1
#
_cell.length_a   1.000
_cell.length_b   1.000
_cell.length_c   1.000
_cell.angle_alpha   90.00
_cell.angle_beta   90.00
_cell.angle_gamma   90.00
#
_symmetry.space_group_name_H-M   'P 1'
#
loop_
_entity.id
_entity.type
_entity.pdbx_description
1 polymer ?
#
loop_
_entity_poly.entity_id
_entity_poly.type
_entity_poly.pdbx_seq_one_letter_code
_entity_poly.pdbx_strand_id
1 'polypeptide(L)' 'MQIENFINAYISKLVAPGTLVAEHDSFFDYVDSFSFIDLITNVESEFGLSMDLMSVDFDLSATIRQVLDWFNLHDS' A
#
# COMPACT_ATOMS: atom_id res chain seq x y z
N MET A 1 -5.00 -11.49 -0.73
CA MET A 1 -3.64 -12.09 -0.99
C MET A 1 -2.98 -11.60 -2.28
N GLN A 2 -3.71 -11.42 -3.40
CA GLN A 2 -3.09 -10.92 -4.63
C GLN A 2 -2.72 -9.43 -4.54
N ILE A 3 -3.60 -8.61 -3.95
CA ILE A 3 -3.36 -7.18 -3.71
C ILE A 3 -2.16 -6.96 -2.79
N GLU A 4 -2.05 -7.73 -1.70
CA GLU A 4 -0.92 -7.66 -0.77
C GLU A 4 0.43 -7.94 -1.45
N ASN A 5 0.51 -8.99 -2.28
CA ASN A 5 1.71 -9.27 -3.07
C ASN A 5 2.05 -8.13 -4.04
N PHE A 6 1.02 -7.52 -4.65
CA PHE A 6 1.20 -6.38 -5.55
C PHE A 6 1.76 -5.16 -4.81
N ILE A 7 1.20 -4.82 -3.65
CA ILE A 7 1.65 -3.69 -2.83
C ILE A 7 3.08 -3.92 -2.34
N ASN A 8 3.40 -5.11 -1.82
CA ASN A 8 4.76 -5.45 -1.39
C ASN A 8 5.77 -5.35 -2.54
N ALA A 9 5.39 -5.78 -3.75
CA ALA A 9 6.22 -5.61 -4.94
C ALA A 9 6.35 -4.14 -5.36
N TYR A 10 5.32 -3.32 -5.17
CA TYR A 10 5.36 -1.88 -5.42
C TYR A 10 6.34 -1.18 -4.46
N ILE A 11 6.21 -1.42 -3.15
CA ILE A 11 7.14 -0.87 -2.13
C ILE A 11 8.58 -1.29 -2.45
N SER A 12 8.80 -2.56 -2.82
CA SER A 12 10.13 -3.07 -3.18
C SER A 12 10.79 -2.33 -4.36
N LYS A 13 10.01 -1.70 -5.25
CA LYS A 13 10.55 -0.90 -6.37
C LYS A 13 10.92 0.52 -5.96
N LEU A 14 10.36 1.03 -4.85
CA LEU A 14 10.61 2.37 -4.34
C LEU A 14 11.83 2.41 -3.41
N VAL A 15 12.17 1.28 -2.78
CA VAL A 15 13.31 1.18 -1.86
C VAL A 15 14.60 0.78 -2.57
N ALA A 16 15.74 1.14 -1.98
CA ALA A 16 17.05 0.74 -2.51
C ALA A 16 17.21 -0.80 -2.47
N PRO A 17 17.88 -1.42 -3.47
CA PRO A 17 18.13 -2.85 -3.47
C PRO A 17 18.83 -3.32 -2.19
N GLY A 18 18.31 -4.39 -1.58
CA GLY A 18 18.84 -4.92 -0.31
C GLY A 18 18.27 -4.27 0.96
N THR A 19 17.38 -3.28 0.83
CA THR A 19 16.60 -2.77 1.96
C THR A 19 15.67 -3.87 2.46
N LEU A 20 15.76 -4.19 3.75
CA LEU A 20 14.80 -5.08 4.41
C LEU A 20 13.58 -4.24 4.79
N VAL A 21 12.42 -4.59 4.24
CA VAL A 21 11.13 -3.98 4.54
C VAL A 21 10.34 -4.97 5.39
N ALA A 22 9.88 -4.55 6.56
CA ALA A 22 9.10 -5.37 7.47
C ALA A 22 7.69 -4.80 7.67
N GLU A 23 6.71 -5.67 7.91
CA GLU A 23 5.30 -5.27 8.02
C GLU A 23 4.99 -4.28 9.16
N HIS A 24 5.86 -4.21 10.17
CA HIS A 24 5.74 -3.30 11.31
C HIS A 24 6.41 -1.94 11.09
N ASP A 25 7.12 -1.78 9.96
CA ASP A 25 7.72 -0.50 9.59
C ASP A 25 6.64 0.49 9.18
N SER A 26 6.93 1.78 9.35
CA SER A 26 6.08 2.89 8.90
C SER A 26 5.96 2.85 7.38
N PHE A 27 4.74 2.80 6.86
CA PHE A 27 4.49 2.74 5.42
C PHE A 27 5.00 4.00 4.70
N PHE A 28 4.77 5.16 5.31
CA PHE A 28 5.12 6.45 4.73
C PHE A 28 6.62 6.79 4.81
N ASP A 29 7.43 5.91 5.42
CA ASP A 29 8.89 6.00 5.33
C ASP A 29 9.40 5.52 3.96
N TYR A 30 8.59 4.72 3.24
CA TYR A 30 8.93 4.16 1.93
C TYR A 30 8.09 4.71 0.79
N VAL A 31 6.85 5.08 1.08
CA VAL A 31 5.87 5.54 0.08
C VAL A 31 5.43 6.94 0.43
N ASP A 32 5.82 7.93 -0.36
CA ASP A 32 5.33 9.29 -0.16
C ASP A 32 3.85 9.43 -0.55
N SER A 33 3.23 10.55 -0.20
CA SER A 33 1.81 10.77 -0.45
C SER A 33 1.43 10.76 -1.94
N PHE A 34 2.33 11.13 -2.85
CA PHE A 34 2.06 11.06 -4.29
C PHE A 34 2.11 9.62 -4.80
N SER A 35 3.13 8.89 -4.38
CA SER A 35 3.31 7.47 -4.66
C SER A 35 2.18 6.63 -4.08
N PHE A 36 1.58 7.06 -2.95
CA PHE A 36 0.39 6.42 -2.40
C PHE A 36 -0.83 6.58 -3.33
N ILE A 37 -1.05 7.77 -3.90
CA ILE A 37 -2.13 7.97 -4.89
C ILE A 37 -1.88 7.16 -6.16
N ASP A 38 -0.63 7.08 -6.62
CA ASP A 38 -0.25 6.23 -7.75
C ASP A 38 -0.48 4.74 -7.44
N LEU A 39 -0.17 4.30 -6.21
CA LEU A 39 -0.43 2.93 -5.75
C LEU A 39 -1.93 2.61 -5.81
N ILE A 40 -2.78 3.51 -5.31
CA ILE A 40 -4.24 3.35 -5.36
C ILE A 40 -4.70 3.19 -6.81
N THR A 41 -4.27 4.10 -7.69
CA THR A 41 -4.62 4.07 -9.13
C THR A 41 -4.18 2.76 -9.79
N ASN A 42 -2.99 2.27 -9.44
CA ASN A 42 -2.47 1.00 -9.96
C ASN A 42 -3.27 -0.21 -9.46
N VAL A 43 -3.67 -0.22 -8.18
CA VAL A 43 -4.50 -1.28 -7.61
C VAL A 43 -5.89 -1.28 -8.25
N GLU A 44 -6.53 -0.12 -8.39
CA GLU A 44 -7.82 0.00 -9.08
C GLU A 44 -7.75 -0.54 -10.51
N SER A 45 -6.70 -0.18 -11.26
CA SER A 45 -6.52 -0.62 -12.65
C SER A 45 -6.22 -2.12 -12.77
N GLU A 46 -5.41 -2.70 -11.88
CA GLU A 46 -4.99 -4.10 -11.97
C GLU A 46 -6.12 -5.06 -11.55
N PHE A 47 -6.87 -4.68 -10.51
CA PHE A 47 -7.88 -5.54 -9.91
C PHE A 47 -9.32 -5.18 -10.31
N GLY A 48 -9.52 -4.10 -11.08
CA GLY A 48 -10.84 -3.64 -11.48
C GLY A 48 -11.70 -3.16 -10.30
N LEU A 49 -11.04 -2.67 -9.25
CA LEU A 49 -11.65 -2.17 -8.02
C LEU A 49 -11.83 -0.65 -8.08
N SER A 50 -12.67 -0.12 -7.21
CA SER A 50 -12.72 1.30 -6.90
C SER A 50 -12.49 1.49 -5.40
N MET A 51 -11.49 2.27 -5.05
CA MET A 51 -11.08 2.51 -3.69
C MET A 51 -11.58 3.86 -3.21
N ASP A 52 -12.35 3.88 -2.12
CA ASP A 52 -12.80 5.12 -1.52
C ASP A 52 -11.71 5.70 -0.61
N LEU A 53 -11.00 6.73 -1.08
CA LEU A 53 -9.99 7.44 -0.29
C LEU A 53 -10.57 8.10 0.97
N MET A 54 -11.88 8.38 0.99
CA MET A 54 -12.55 8.92 2.19
C MET A 54 -12.73 7.86 3.29
N SER A 55 -12.54 6.58 2.95
CA SER A 55 -12.60 5.46 3.89
C SER A 55 -11.25 5.11 4.54
N VAL A 56 -10.18 5.83 4.17
CA VAL A 56 -8.86 5.67 4.80
C VAL A 56 -8.96 6.09 6.27
N ASP A 57 -8.69 5.14 7.18
CA ASP A 57 -8.83 5.31 8.62
C ASP A 57 -7.49 5.35 9.37
N PHE A 58 -6.39 5.42 8.62
CA PHE A 58 -5.02 5.49 9.15
C PHE A 58 -4.34 6.82 8.80
N ASP A 59 -3.31 7.18 9.58
CA ASP A 59 -2.54 8.41 9.39
C ASP A 59 -1.10 8.12 8.93
N LEU A 60 -0.25 9.16 8.91
CA LEU A 60 1.15 9.05 8.48
C LEU A 60 2.02 8.10 9.34
N SER A 61 1.53 7.68 10.51
CA SER A 61 2.20 6.69 11.37
C SER A 61 1.79 5.24 11.11
N ALA A 62 0.92 5.01 10.12
CA ALA A 62 0.44 3.69 9.76
C ALA A 62 1.59 2.73 9.42
N THR A 63 1.54 1.52 9.97
CA THR A 63 2.45 0.46 9.57
C THR A 63 2.04 -0.12 8.22
N ILE A 64 2.99 -0.75 7.53
CA ILE A 64 2.72 -1.47 6.29
C ILE A 64 1.57 -2.47 6.48
N ARG A 65 1.54 -3.21 7.59
CA ARG A 65 0.44 -4.14 7.90
C ARG A 65 -0.92 -3.48 7.94
N GLN A 66 -1.04 -2.34 8.62
CA GLN A 66 -2.31 -1.61 8.73
C GLN A 66 -2.82 -1.15 7.36
N VAL A 67 -1.91 -0.66 6.50
CA VAL A 67 -2.26 -0.27 5.13
C VAL A 67 -2.70 -1.49 4.32
N LEU A 68 -1.98 -2.60 4.39
CA LEU A 68 -2.34 -3.85 3.71
C LEU A 68 -3.71 -4.39 4.15
N ASP A 69 -4.00 -4.33 5.46
CA ASP A 69 -5.29 -4.74 6.01
C ASP A 69 -6.43 -3.88 5.44
N TRP A 70 -6.23 -2.56 5.32
CA TRP A 70 -7.21 -1.66 4.69
C TRP A 70 -7.46 -2.00 3.21
N PHE A 71 -6.40 -2.30 2.44
CA PHE A 71 -6.55 -2.75 1.05
C PHE A 71 -7.32 -4.08 0.95
N ASN A 72 -7.09 -5.02 1.87
CA ASN A 72 -7.77 -6.31 1.89
C ASN A 72 -9.27 -6.21 2.21
N LEU A 73 -9.73 -5.16 2.91
CA LEU A 73 -11.17 -4.91 3.14
C LEU A 73 -11.95 -4.67 1.83
N HIS A 74 -11.25 -4.28 0.76
CA HIS A 74 -11.83 -3.96 -0.54
C HIS A 74 -11.73 -5.13 -1.56
N ASP A 75 -11.12 -6.26 -1.18
CA ASP A 75 -10.95 -7.50 -2.00
C ASP A 75 -12.20 -8.41 -1.96
N SER A 76 -13.41 -7.85 -1.75
CA SER A 76 -14.68 -8.58 -1.51
C SER A 76 -15.55 -8.77 -2.75
#